data_AF-A0A833S7Q3-F1
#
_entry.id   AF-A0A833S7Q3-F1
#
_cell.length_a   1.000
_cell.length_b   1.000
_cell.length_c   1.000
_cell.angle_alpha   90.00
_cell.angle_beta   90.00
_cell.angle_gamma   90.00
#
_symmetry.space_group_name_H-M   'P 1'
#
loop_
_entity.id
_entity.type
_entity.pdbx_description
1 polymer ?
#
loop_
_entity_poly.entity_id
_entity_poly.type
_entity_poly.pdbx_seq_one_letter_code
_entity_poly.pdbx_strand_id
1 'polypeptide(L)'
;MREVVGDRLPRFTAQESETLKGSYDLFMINHYASKSVTDCDSPTSKRDCDQLTLGWEKDKGVDDTRAPEGSRLSSKDRNGNRNCAWFTAYPPGYLALIKWVAAHDPSADVLLTENGWCGNAEADGAEDQMWYYTNYMEQVYKAVTEEKIKVIGYTAWSYLDNYEWGSFEPRFGLYYVNFTSQTGSTNYVSAKPSELERIPRPAAKWFSTLAKTKCIPATSEVAAVFAPIEISGSEDLSTWSIVVIVIAAVVVVGAAVVAIRAYNNRRESSSERRPLL
;
A
#
# COMPACT_ATOMS: atom_id res chain seq x y z
N MET A 1 34.30 -1.20 2.84
CA MET A 1 34.14 -0.23 1.73
C MET A 1 35.46 0.19 1.10
N ARG A 2 36.38 0.88 1.79
CA ARG A 2 37.65 1.35 1.17
C ARG A 2 38.46 0.23 0.51
N GLU A 3 38.56 -0.92 1.17
CA GLU A 3 39.26 -2.10 0.65
C GLU A 3 38.62 -2.65 -0.64
N VAL A 4 37.29 -2.76 -0.67
CA VAL A 4 36.55 -3.37 -1.79
C VAL A 4 36.38 -2.41 -2.97
N VAL A 5 36.05 -1.14 -2.70
CA VAL A 5 35.71 -0.15 -3.73
C VAL A 5 36.97 0.51 -4.32
N GLY A 6 38.04 0.59 -3.53
CA GLY A 6 39.32 1.18 -3.95
C GLY A 6 39.17 2.64 -4.39
N ASP A 7 39.82 2.98 -5.51
CA ASP A 7 39.92 4.36 -6.01
C ASP A 7 38.60 4.93 -6.54
N ARG A 8 37.56 4.08 -6.73
CA ARG A 8 36.20 4.55 -7.05
C ARG A 8 35.52 5.25 -5.87
N LEU A 9 36.02 5.06 -4.65
CA LEU A 9 35.54 5.74 -3.44
C LEU A 9 36.44 6.97 -3.18
N PRO A 10 35.93 8.20 -3.36
CA PRO A 10 36.72 9.40 -3.11
C PRO A 10 37.26 9.47 -1.68
N ARG A 11 38.39 10.14 -1.51
CA ARG A 11 38.97 10.39 -0.20
C ARG A 11 38.63 11.81 0.23
N PHE A 12 37.98 11.93 1.39
CA PHE A 12 37.89 13.21 2.06
C PHE A 12 39.28 13.71 2.44
N THR A 13 39.53 14.98 2.20
CA THR A 13 40.60 15.76 2.82
C THR A 13 40.38 15.85 4.34
N ALA A 14 41.40 16.31 5.07
CA ALA A 14 41.28 16.55 6.50
C ALA A 14 40.18 17.58 6.82
N GLN A 15 40.11 18.67 6.04
CA GLN A 15 39.13 19.73 6.21
C GLN A 15 37.70 19.26 5.93
N GLU A 16 37.47 18.48 4.86
CA GLU A 16 36.14 17.91 4.58
C GLU A 16 35.73 16.92 5.67
N SER A 17 36.68 16.11 6.16
CA SER A 17 36.42 15.18 7.26
C SER A 17 36.04 15.90 8.55
N GLU A 18 36.70 17.01 8.87
CA GLU A 18 36.39 17.86 10.02
C GLU A 18 35.00 18.49 9.88
N THR A 19 34.64 18.92 8.66
CA THR A 19 33.33 19.53 8.38
C THR A 19 32.17 18.52 8.52
N LEU A 20 32.37 17.26 8.12
CA LEU A 20 31.31 16.24 8.07
C LEU A 20 31.15 15.46 9.38
N LYS A 21 32.21 15.28 10.17
CA LYS A 21 32.12 14.51 11.42
C LYS A 21 31.26 15.26 12.42
N GLY A 22 30.19 14.62 12.89
CA GLY A 22 29.26 15.24 13.82
C GLY A 22 28.35 16.31 13.18
N SER A 23 28.27 16.38 11.85
CA SER A 23 27.39 17.33 11.15
C SER A 23 25.93 16.86 11.15
N TYR A 24 25.40 16.52 12.33
CA TYR A 24 24.02 16.08 12.55
C TYR A 24 23.57 16.51 13.95
N ASP A 25 22.29 16.87 14.07
CA ASP A 25 21.66 17.13 15.38
C ASP A 25 20.80 15.94 15.85
N LEU A 26 20.37 15.10 14.91
CA LEU A 26 19.50 13.94 15.14
C LEU A 26 19.73 12.88 14.06
N PHE A 27 19.34 11.64 14.37
CA PHE A 27 19.25 10.57 13.39
C PHE A 27 17.83 10.43 12.84
N MET A 28 17.73 10.47 11.51
CA MET A 28 16.47 10.32 10.77
C MET A 28 16.47 8.94 10.09
N ILE A 29 15.50 8.10 10.44
CA ILE A 29 15.48 6.68 10.04
C ILE A 29 14.27 6.39 9.16
N ASN A 30 14.53 5.94 7.94
CA ASN A 30 13.55 5.26 7.09
C ASN A 30 13.75 3.74 7.23
N HIS A 31 12.70 3.01 7.61
CA HIS A 31 12.75 1.56 7.71
C HIS A 31 11.47 0.91 7.22
N TYR A 32 11.63 -0.08 6.34
CA TYR A 32 10.53 -0.84 5.75
C TYR A 32 10.71 -2.34 5.95
N ALA A 33 11.94 -2.83 5.91
CA ALA A 33 12.23 -4.25 5.90
C ALA A 33 13.59 -4.55 6.52
N SER A 34 13.80 -5.83 6.81
CA SER A 34 15.09 -6.40 7.17
C SER A 34 15.37 -7.60 6.28
N LYS A 35 16.65 -7.88 6.02
CA LYS A 35 17.09 -9.02 5.21
C LYS A 35 18.02 -9.90 6.03
N SER A 36 18.00 -11.20 5.76
CA SER A 36 19.02 -12.13 6.21
C SER A 36 20.10 -12.20 5.14
N VAL A 37 21.34 -11.94 5.53
CA VAL A 37 22.47 -11.74 4.62
C VAL A 37 23.53 -12.82 4.83
N THR A 38 24.16 -13.28 3.77
CA THR A 38 25.39 -14.08 3.80
C THR A 38 26.30 -13.64 2.66
N ASP A 39 27.60 -13.91 2.76
CA ASP A 39 28.53 -13.70 1.64
C ASP A 39 28.08 -14.50 0.41
N CYS A 40 28.28 -13.95 -0.79
CA CYS A 40 27.79 -14.58 -2.01
C CYS A 40 28.50 -15.92 -2.33
N ASP A 41 29.68 -16.17 -1.77
CA ASP A 41 30.45 -17.41 -1.90
C ASP A 41 30.18 -18.42 -0.76
N SER A 42 29.28 -18.06 0.16
CA SER A 42 28.82 -18.94 1.21
C SER A 42 28.12 -20.18 0.64
N PRO A 43 28.29 -21.37 1.25
CA PRO A 43 27.57 -22.59 0.85
C PRO A 43 26.04 -22.46 0.92
N THR A 44 25.52 -21.48 1.66
CA THR A 44 24.08 -21.24 1.78
C THR A 44 23.55 -20.15 0.85
N SER A 45 24.44 -19.50 0.09
CA SER A 45 24.09 -18.44 -0.86
C SER A 45 23.21 -18.99 -1.97
N LYS A 46 22.19 -18.22 -2.35
CA LYS A 46 21.37 -18.46 -3.54
C LYS A 46 21.82 -17.63 -4.75
N ARG A 47 22.86 -16.81 -4.57
CA ARG A 47 23.47 -16.01 -5.63
C ARG A 47 24.90 -16.45 -5.85
N ASP A 48 25.28 -16.59 -7.10
CA ASP A 48 26.68 -16.76 -7.46
C ASP A 48 27.36 -15.37 -7.47
N CYS A 49 28.49 -15.24 -6.79
CA CYS A 49 29.30 -14.02 -6.78
C CYS A 49 29.63 -13.54 -8.21
N ASP A 50 29.85 -14.45 -9.15
CA ASP A 50 30.23 -14.12 -10.52
C ASP A 50 29.05 -13.63 -11.38
N GLN A 51 27.83 -13.91 -10.93
CA GLN A 51 26.59 -13.41 -11.55
C GLN A 51 26.16 -12.04 -10.99
N LEU A 52 26.85 -11.50 -9.97
CA LEU A 52 26.53 -10.17 -9.43
C LEU A 52 26.84 -9.07 -10.46
N THR A 53 25.90 -8.13 -10.62
CA THR A 53 26.07 -7.01 -11.54
C THR A 53 27.28 -6.16 -11.13
N LEU A 54 28.09 -5.73 -12.10
CA LEU A 54 29.18 -4.80 -11.85
C LEU A 54 28.68 -3.51 -11.18
N GLY A 55 29.45 -2.99 -10.24
CA GLY A 55 29.07 -1.84 -9.41
C GLY A 55 28.58 -2.28 -8.04
N TRP A 56 27.49 -1.67 -7.56
CA TRP A 56 27.06 -1.77 -6.16
C TRP A 56 26.83 -3.22 -5.69
N GLU A 57 26.28 -4.10 -6.53
CA GLU A 57 26.02 -5.49 -6.14
C GLU A 57 27.32 -6.26 -5.91
N LYS A 58 28.26 -6.16 -6.85
CA LYS A 58 29.58 -6.80 -6.75
C LYS A 58 30.38 -6.21 -5.59
N ASP A 59 30.30 -4.91 -5.34
CA ASP A 59 30.98 -4.24 -4.22
C ASP A 59 30.40 -4.65 -2.85
N LYS A 60 29.09 -4.91 -2.81
CA LYS A 60 28.42 -5.40 -1.60
C LYS A 60 28.83 -6.85 -1.33
N GLY A 61 28.90 -7.70 -2.36
CA GLY A 61 29.47 -9.06 -2.27
C GLY A 61 28.64 -10.06 -1.44
N VAL A 62 27.34 -9.82 -1.27
CA VAL A 62 26.48 -10.66 -0.42
C VAL A 62 25.20 -11.10 -1.13
N ASP A 63 24.64 -12.22 -0.68
CA ASP A 63 23.27 -12.64 -0.91
C ASP A 63 22.34 -12.07 0.19
N ASP A 64 21.52 -11.10 -0.19
CA ASP A 64 20.46 -10.48 0.62
C ASP A 64 19.05 -10.79 0.10
N THR A 65 18.90 -11.88 -0.67
CA THR A 65 17.59 -12.29 -1.23
C THR A 65 16.63 -12.87 -0.19
N ARG A 66 17.14 -13.18 1.01
CA ARG A 66 16.40 -13.90 2.05
C ARG A 66 15.81 -12.93 3.07
N ALA A 67 14.59 -13.23 3.50
CA ALA A 67 13.98 -12.57 4.64
C ALA A 67 14.41 -13.27 5.94
N PRO A 68 14.52 -12.55 7.08
CA PRO A 68 14.64 -13.16 8.39
C PRO A 68 13.51 -14.16 8.66
N GLU A 69 13.78 -15.19 9.48
CA GLU A 69 12.74 -16.11 9.92
C GLU A 69 11.64 -15.38 10.69
N GLY A 70 10.37 -15.74 10.46
CA GLY A 70 9.21 -15.05 11.02
C GLY A 70 8.80 -13.78 10.26
N SER A 71 9.45 -13.44 9.16
CA SER A 71 9.00 -12.34 8.30
C SER A 71 7.64 -12.62 7.67
N ARG A 72 6.81 -11.59 7.54
CA ARG A 72 5.50 -11.66 6.89
C ARG A 72 5.57 -11.13 5.46
N LEU A 73 4.97 -11.88 4.53
CA LEU A 73 4.73 -11.47 3.15
C LEU A 73 3.40 -10.70 3.05
N SER A 74 3.28 -9.84 2.04
CA SER A 74 2.00 -9.23 1.67
C SER A 74 0.98 -10.28 1.24
N SER A 75 -0.27 -10.03 1.59
CA SER A 75 -1.42 -10.79 1.15
C SER A 75 -1.52 -10.74 -0.37
N LYS A 76 -2.09 -11.81 -0.92
CA LYS A 76 -2.33 -11.91 -2.36
C LYS A 76 -3.57 -11.08 -2.72
N ASP A 77 -3.55 -10.45 -3.87
CA ASP A 77 -4.75 -9.86 -4.47
C ASP A 77 -5.71 -10.95 -4.97
N ARG A 78 -6.90 -10.55 -5.45
CA ARG A 78 -7.89 -11.46 -6.06
C ARG A 78 -7.36 -12.31 -7.23
N ASN A 79 -6.26 -11.91 -7.85
CA ASN A 79 -5.63 -12.61 -8.97
C ASN A 79 -4.50 -13.55 -8.50
N GLY A 80 -4.23 -13.62 -7.19
CA GLY A 80 -3.20 -14.45 -6.59
C GLY A 80 -1.79 -13.83 -6.57
N ASN A 81 -1.65 -12.56 -6.94
CA ASN A 81 -0.37 -11.85 -6.99
C ASN A 81 -0.07 -11.14 -5.67
N ARG A 82 1.22 -11.05 -5.31
CA ARG A 82 1.66 -10.29 -4.13
C ARG A 82 2.01 -8.87 -4.54
N ASN A 83 1.36 -7.90 -3.90
CA ASN A 83 1.73 -6.49 -4.06
C ASN A 83 3.08 -6.24 -3.39
N CYS A 84 3.94 -5.46 -4.06
CA CYS A 84 5.26 -5.08 -3.57
C CYS A 84 6.09 -6.26 -2.98
N ALA A 85 6.12 -7.39 -3.70
CA ALA A 85 6.81 -8.62 -3.26
C ALA A 85 8.34 -8.49 -3.03
N TRP A 86 8.92 -7.33 -3.35
CA TRP A 86 10.34 -7.04 -3.20
C TRP A 86 10.79 -6.88 -1.73
N PHE A 87 9.87 -6.62 -0.80
CA PHE A 87 10.17 -6.56 0.63
C PHE A 87 9.16 -7.31 1.51
N THR A 88 9.58 -7.61 2.74
CA THR A 88 8.81 -8.36 3.75
C THR A 88 8.87 -7.66 5.08
N ALA A 89 7.78 -7.72 5.84
CA ALA A 89 7.73 -7.13 7.17
C ALA A 89 8.48 -7.98 8.19
N TYR A 90 9.32 -7.33 8.99
CA TYR A 90 10.00 -7.97 10.11
C TYR A 90 10.14 -6.96 11.27
N PRO A 91 9.09 -6.83 12.10
CA PRO A 91 9.08 -5.84 13.18
C PRO A 91 10.31 -5.88 14.09
N PRO A 92 10.83 -7.05 14.56
CA PRO A 92 11.99 -7.06 15.45
C PRO A 92 13.23 -6.37 14.87
N GLY A 93 13.39 -6.38 13.54
CA GLY A 93 14.47 -5.67 12.86
C GLY A 93 14.39 -4.15 12.99
N TYR A 94 13.19 -3.60 13.19
CA TYR A 94 13.01 -2.17 13.39
C TYR A 94 13.53 -1.72 14.76
N LEU A 95 13.17 -2.46 15.83
CA LEU A 95 13.73 -2.21 17.16
C LEU A 95 15.26 -2.36 17.16
N ALA A 96 15.78 -3.39 16.49
CA ALA A 96 17.22 -3.61 16.38
C ALA A 96 17.94 -2.43 15.71
N LEU A 97 17.38 -1.86 14.62
CA LEU A 97 17.94 -0.69 13.97
C LEU A 97 17.90 0.55 14.88
N ILE A 98 16.77 0.80 15.54
CA ILE A 98 16.62 1.95 16.46
C ILE A 98 17.67 1.87 17.58
N LYS A 99 17.85 0.69 18.18
CA LYS A 99 18.89 0.45 19.20
C LYS A 99 20.29 0.67 18.65
N TRP A 100 20.57 0.17 17.44
CA TRP A 100 21.89 0.30 16.82
C TRP A 100 22.25 1.77 16.55
N VAL A 101 21.30 2.55 16.01
CA VAL A 101 21.50 3.98 15.75
C VAL A 101 21.65 4.76 17.05
N ALA A 102 20.78 4.53 18.04
CA ALA A 102 20.87 5.21 19.32
C ALA A 102 22.15 4.88 20.10
N ALA A 103 22.69 3.67 19.93
CA ALA A 103 23.97 3.28 20.54
C ALA A 103 25.18 3.97 19.88
N HIS A 104 25.05 4.45 18.64
CA HIS A 104 26.13 5.15 17.94
C HIS A 104 26.44 6.51 18.58
N ASP A 105 25.39 7.27 18.92
CA ASP A 105 25.49 8.52 19.65
C ASP A 105 24.24 8.69 20.54
N PRO A 106 24.34 8.36 21.84
CA PRO A 106 23.23 8.45 22.79
C PRO A 106 22.75 9.88 23.08
N SER A 107 23.50 10.90 22.65
CA SER A 107 23.13 12.31 22.84
C SER A 107 22.23 12.84 21.73
N ALA A 108 22.22 12.17 20.57
CA ALA A 108 21.42 12.54 19.41
C ALA A 108 20.01 11.96 19.50
N ASP A 109 19.04 12.77 19.10
CA ASP A 109 17.64 12.35 19.06
C ASP A 109 17.37 11.41 17.87
N VAL A 110 16.38 10.53 18.00
CA VAL A 110 15.94 9.65 16.91
C VAL A 110 14.58 10.09 16.38
N LEU A 111 14.51 10.42 15.09
CA LEU A 111 13.27 10.67 14.36
C LEU A 111 13.02 9.53 13.38
N LEU A 112 11.88 8.88 13.50
CA LEU A 112 11.47 7.80 12.62
C LEU A 112 10.72 8.39 11.43
N THR A 113 11.43 8.63 10.33
CA THR A 113 10.98 9.49 9.23
C THR A 113 10.12 8.78 8.18
N GLU A 114 10.32 7.48 7.98
CA GLU A 114 9.41 6.70 7.15
C GLU A 114 9.29 5.26 7.65
N ASN A 115 8.05 4.82 7.75
CA ASN A 115 7.69 3.42 7.94
C ASN A 115 6.34 3.17 7.27
N GLY A 116 6.27 2.19 6.37
CA GLY A 116 5.07 2.02 5.54
C GLY A 116 4.88 0.60 5.03
N TRP A 117 3.63 0.27 4.70
CA TRP A 117 3.27 -0.99 4.10
C TRP A 117 2.60 -0.77 2.75
N CYS A 118 3.08 -1.48 1.74
CA CYS A 118 2.46 -1.50 0.44
C CYS A 118 1.28 -2.47 0.48
N GLY A 119 0.09 -1.91 0.67
CA GLY A 119 -1.16 -2.64 0.55
C GLY A 119 -1.54 -2.88 -0.91
N ASN A 120 -2.76 -3.37 -1.09
CA ASN A 120 -3.40 -3.50 -2.39
C ASN A 120 -4.54 -2.48 -2.56
N ALA A 121 -5.09 -2.39 -3.77
CA ALA A 121 -6.21 -1.50 -4.08
C ALA A 121 -7.56 -1.98 -3.51
N GLU A 122 -7.60 -3.20 -2.97
CA GLU A 122 -8.81 -3.85 -2.47
C GLU A 122 -8.87 -3.75 -0.93
N ALA A 123 -10.03 -4.06 -0.34
CA ALA A 123 -10.24 -3.98 1.11
C ALA A 123 -9.25 -4.88 1.89
N ASP A 124 -8.81 -5.98 1.29
CA ASP A 124 -7.87 -6.96 1.86
C ASP A 124 -6.50 -6.35 2.21
N GLY A 125 -6.09 -5.27 1.52
CA GLY A 125 -4.85 -4.55 1.82
C GLY A 125 -4.89 -3.79 3.15
N ALA A 126 -6.08 -3.49 3.68
CA ALA A 126 -6.24 -2.77 4.94
C ALA A 126 -5.84 -3.62 6.15
N GLU A 127 -6.06 -4.93 6.12
CA GLU A 127 -5.70 -5.83 7.21
C GLU A 127 -4.18 -5.98 7.36
N ASP A 128 -3.46 -6.14 6.24
CA ASP A 128 -2.01 -6.19 6.27
C ASP A 128 -1.40 -4.87 6.74
N GLN A 129 -1.92 -3.74 6.24
CA GLN A 129 -1.45 -2.41 6.62
C GLN A 129 -1.68 -2.16 8.12
N MET A 130 -2.85 -2.55 8.64
CA MET A 130 -3.14 -2.50 10.07
C MET A 130 -2.18 -3.36 10.87
N TRP A 131 -2.01 -4.63 10.50
CA TRP A 131 -1.07 -5.52 11.19
C TRP A 131 0.35 -4.95 11.18
N TYR A 132 0.79 -4.39 10.06
CA TYR A 132 2.12 -3.81 9.94
C TYR A 132 2.30 -2.68 10.94
N TYR A 133 1.41 -1.67 10.91
CA TYR A 133 1.54 -0.51 11.79
C TYR A 133 1.38 -0.86 13.26
N THR A 134 0.48 -1.79 13.64
CA THR A 134 0.34 -2.18 15.04
C THR A 134 1.61 -2.86 15.56
N ASN A 135 2.19 -3.79 14.77
CA ASN A 135 3.37 -4.53 15.18
C ASN A 135 4.64 -3.67 15.17
N TYR A 136 4.79 -2.75 14.21
CA TYR A 136 5.92 -1.82 14.16
C TYR A 136 5.81 -0.74 15.24
N MET A 137 4.62 -0.23 15.54
CA MET A 137 4.43 0.72 16.63
C MET A 137 4.68 0.09 18.00
N GLU A 138 4.41 -1.21 18.17
CA GLU A 138 4.85 -1.94 19.38
C GLU A 138 6.37 -1.92 19.54
N GLN A 139 7.14 -1.98 18.45
CA GLN A 139 8.60 -1.86 18.50
C GLN A 139 9.03 -0.45 18.91
N VAL A 140 8.35 0.58 18.39
CA VAL A 140 8.59 1.97 18.79
C VAL A 140 8.26 2.16 20.27
N TYR A 141 7.16 1.59 20.74
CA TYR A 141 6.79 1.59 22.16
C TYR A 141 7.90 0.94 22.99
N LYS A 142 8.38 -0.25 22.63
CA LYS A 142 9.50 -0.93 23.31
C LYS A 142 10.76 -0.07 23.34
N ALA A 143 11.12 0.56 22.21
CA ALA A 143 12.27 1.46 22.15
C ALA A 143 12.16 2.62 23.15
N VAL A 144 10.98 3.22 23.28
CA VAL A 144 10.76 4.35 24.19
C VAL A 144 10.62 3.91 25.64
N THR A 145 9.86 2.84 25.92
CA THR A 145 9.46 2.49 27.29
C THR A 145 10.38 1.48 27.95
N GLU A 146 10.93 0.52 27.22
CA GLU A 146 11.81 -0.52 27.76
C GLU A 146 13.28 -0.12 27.59
N GLU A 147 13.66 0.31 26.38
CA GLU A 147 15.05 0.66 26.05
C GLU A 147 15.42 2.12 26.40
N LYS A 148 14.42 2.94 26.77
CA LYS A 148 14.59 4.36 27.14
C LYS A 148 15.27 5.23 26.08
N ILE A 149 15.10 4.88 24.80
CA ILE A 149 15.64 5.62 23.66
C ILE A 149 14.80 6.88 23.42
N LYS A 150 15.45 8.04 23.22
CA LYS A 150 14.79 9.30 22.93
C LYS A 150 14.33 9.37 21.47
N VAL A 151 13.18 8.73 21.21
CA VAL A 151 12.45 8.86 19.94
C VAL A 151 11.55 10.09 20.00
N ILE A 152 11.81 11.06 19.13
CA ILE A 152 11.13 12.37 19.13
C ILE A 152 9.95 12.46 18.16
N GLY A 153 9.80 11.48 17.28
CA GLY A 153 8.69 11.44 16.35
C GLY A 153 8.64 10.17 15.51
N TYR A 154 7.47 9.94 14.93
CA TYR A 154 7.19 8.87 13.99
C TYR A 154 6.31 9.40 12.86
N THR A 155 6.70 9.14 11.62
CA THR A 155 5.92 9.46 10.43
C THR A 155 5.70 8.23 9.58
N ALA A 156 4.43 7.92 9.34
CA ALA A 156 4.03 6.83 8.45
C ALA A 156 4.23 7.24 6.98
N TRP A 157 4.80 6.33 6.20
CA TRP A 157 4.72 6.40 4.75
C TRP A 157 3.48 5.63 4.28
N SER A 158 2.47 6.26 3.70
CA SER A 158 2.34 7.70 3.40
C SER A 158 0.98 8.24 3.81
N TYR A 159 0.81 9.56 3.80
CA TYR A 159 -0.51 10.15 4.05
C TYR A 159 -1.54 9.72 2.97
N LEU A 160 -1.15 9.75 1.70
CA LEU A 160 -2.00 9.42 0.55
C LEU A 160 -1.35 8.36 -0.33
N ASP A 161 -2.18 7.53 -0.96
CA ASP A 161 -1.72 6.80 -2.14
C ASP A 161 -1.19 7.82 -3.16
N ASN A 162 -0.01 7.55 -3.72
CA ASN A 162 0.74 8.53 -4.50
C ASN A 162 1.49 7.84 -5.67
N TYR A 163 2.33 8.62 -6.36
CA TYR A 163 3.18 8.13 -7.44
C TYR A 163 4.46 7.53 -6.87
N GLU A 164 4.57 6.21 -6.89
CA GLU A 164 5.70 5.46 -6.35
C GLU A 164 6.69 5.16 -7.47
N TRP A 165 7.61 6.11 -7.69
CA TRP A 165 8.84 5.93 -8.48
C TRP A 165 8.67 5.36 -9.90
N GLY A 166 7.59 5.70 -10.59
CA GLY A 166 7.30 5.15 -11.92
C GLY A 166 5.87 4.65 -12.07
N SER A 167 5.17 4.44 -10.96
CA SER A 167 3.88 3.76 -10.97
C SER A 167 2.88 4.31 -9.97
N PHE A 168 1.61 4.36 -10.37
CA PHE A 168 0.47 4.52 -9.48
C PHE A 168 -0.16 3.15 -9.17
N GLU A 169 0.57 2.04 -9.22
CA GLU A 169 0.04 0.73 -8.83
C GLU A 169 0.27 0.43 -7.34
N PRO A 170 1.48 0.65 -6.76
CA PRO A 170 1.68 0.51 -5.32
C PRO A 170 0.77 1.43 -4.48
N ARG A 171 0.37 0.95 -3.30
CA ARG A 171 -0.59 1.63 -2.40
C ARG A 171 -0.06 1.68 -0.98
N PHE A 172 0.60 2.77 -0.60
CA PHE A 172 1.13 2.98 0.75
C PHE A 172 0.27 3.88 1.64
N GLY A 173 -0.70 4.58 1.06
CA GLY A 173 -1.43 5.64 1.73
C GLY A 173 -2.24 5.15 2.91
N LEU A 174 -2.22 5.93 3.99
CA LEU A 174 -3.25 5.88 5.03
C LEU A 174 -4.63 6.27 4.45
N TYR A 175 -4.65 7.05 3.37
CA TYR A 175 -5.84 7.38 2.61
C TYR A 175 -5.73 6.76 1.22
N TYR A 176 -6.76 5.99 0.86
CA TYR A 176 -6.96 5.52 -0.50
C TYR A 176 -7.19 6.71 -1.43
N VAL A 177 -6.61 6.68 -2.62
CA VAL A 177 -6.88 7.66 -3.68
C VAL A 177 -7.45 6.95 -4.91
N ASN A 178 -8.62 7.41 -5.38
CA ASN A 178 -9.26 6.85 -6.57
C ASN A 178 -8.52 7.26 -7.86
N PHE A 179 -7.50 6.50 -8.23
CA PHE A 179 -6.80 6.66 -9.50
C PHE A 179 -7.58 6.01 -10.64
N THR A 180 -8.11 6.84 -11.54
CA THR A 180 -8.78 6.41 -12.77
C THR A 180 -7.77 6.15 -13.89
N SER A 181 -8.22 5.54 -14.99
CA SER A 181 -7.38 5.34 -16.19
C SER A 181 -6.84 6.64 -16.81
N GLN A 182 -7.39 7.80 -16.44
CA GLN A 182 -6.91 9.10 -16.88
C GLN A 182 -5.84 9.69 -15.94
N THR A 183 -5.65 9.11 -14.76
CA THR A 183 -4.68 9.60 -13.78
C THR A 183 -3.27 9.48 -14.36
N GLY A 184 -2.56 10.62 -14.46
CA GLY A 184 -1.22 10.69 -15.02
C GLY A 184 -1.16 10.79 -16.56
N SER A 185 -2.31 10.85 -17.25
CA SER A 185 -2.35 11.06 -18.70
C SER A 185 -1.93 12.48 -19.08
N THR A 186 -1.21 12.65 -20.19
CA THR A 186 -0.78 13.97 -20.70
C THR A 186 -1.94 14.85 -21.13
N ASN A 187 -3.11 14.25 -21.41
CA ASN A 187 -4.33 14.96 -21.80
C ASN A 187 -5.25 15.24 -20.59
N TYR A 188 -4.79 14.93 -19.37
CA TYR A 188 -5.56 15.12 -18.14
C TYR A 188 -5.37 16.53 -17.60
N VAL A 189 -6.21 17.45 -18.08
CA VAL A 189 -6.11 18.89 -17.75
C VAL A 189 -6.70 19.20 -16.37
N SER A 190 -7.74 18.49 -15.94
CA SER A 190 -8.36 18.68 -14.62
C SER A 190 -9.12 17.43 -14.18
N ALA A 191 -8.95 17.05 -12.92
CA ALA A 191 -9.67 15.96 -12.29
C ALA A 191 -11.11 16.38 -11.95
N LYS A 192 -12.09 15.52 -12.25
CA LYS A 192 -13.43 15.64 -11.67
C LYS A 192 -13.37 15.40 -10.16
N PRO A 193 -14.30 15.93 -9.34
CA PRO A 193 -14.32 15.68 -7.91
C PRO A 193 -14.37 14.20 -7.49
N SER A 194 -14.98 13.35 -8.32
CA SER A 194 -15.02 11.88 -8.13
C SER A 194 -13.69 11.19 -8.47
N GLU A 195 -12.81 11.87 -9.21
CA GLU A 195 -11.47 11.41 -9.55
C GLU A 195 -10.51 11.90 -8.46
N LEU A 196 -9.60 11.04 -8.02
CA LEU A 196 -8.71 11.31 -6.90
C LEU A 196 -9.44 11.54 -5.55
N GLU A 197 -10.65 11.00 -5.39
CA GLU A 197 -11.33 10.96 -4.09
C GLU A 197 -10.44 10.32 -3.02
N ARG A 198 -10.43 10.89 -1.80
CA ARG A 198 -9.61 10.43 -0.69
C ARG A 198 -10.47 9.73 0.34
N ILE A 199 -10.23 8.45 0.54
CA ILE A 199 -11.02 7.63 1.47
C ILE A 199 -10.10 7.15 2.60
N PRO A 200 -10.36 7.49 3.88
CA PRO A 200 -9.50 7.07 4.98
C PRO A 200 -9.52 5.55 5.13
N ARG A 201 -8.35 4.93 5.10
CA ARG A 201 -8.20 3.51 5.43
C ARG A 201 -8.30 3.32 6.95
N PRO A 202 -8.56 2.09 7.41
CA PRO A 202 -8.56 1.74 8.84
C PRO A 202 -7.31 2.22 9.59
N ALA A 203 -6.14 2.15 8.97
CA ALA A 203 -4.90 2.66 9.54
C ALA A 203 -4.93 4.17 9.82
N ALA A 204 -5.54 4.99 8.95
CA ALA A 204 -5.70 6.43 9.21
C ALA A 204 -6.53 6.69 10.47
N LYS A 205 -7.64 5.96 10.62
CA LYS A 205 -8.52 6.07 11.80
C LYS A 205 -7.80 5.60 13.06
N TRP A 206 -7.05 4.50 12.98
CA TRP A 206 -6.24 3.98 14.07
C TRP A 206 -5.16 4.96 14.52
N PHE A 207 -4.39 5.54 13.59
CA PHE A 207 -3.43 6.59 13.88
C PHE A 207 -4.09 7.85 14.46
N SER A 208 -5.30 8.22 14.00
CA SER A 208 -6.06 9.33 14.59
C SER A 208 -6.38 9.07 16.06
N THR A 209 -6.80 7.86 16.41
CA THR A 209 -7.05 7.47 17.80
C THR A 209 -5.75 7.50 18.59
N LEU A 210 -4.68 6.85 18.11
CA LEU A 210 -3.38 6.82 18.77
C LEU A 210 -2.85 8.25 19.03
N ALA A 211 -2.94 9.16 18.06
CA ALA A 211 -2.48 10.53 18.20
C ALA A 211 -3.30 11.32 19.25
N LYS A 212 -4.61 11.08 19.33
CA LYS A 212 -5.51 11.76 20.28
C LYS A 212 -5.36 11.21 21.70
N THR A 213 -5.28 9.89 21.85
CA THR A 213 -5.26 9.21 23.16
C THR A 213 -3.85 9.06 23.70
N LYS A 214 -2.83 9.09 22.83
CA LYS A 214 -1.45 8.73 23.13
C LYS A 214 -1.28 7.29 23.64
N CYS A 215 -2.26 6.43 23.34
CA CYS A 215 -2.27 5.02 23.69
C CYS A 215 -2.40 4.18 22.42
N ILE A 216 -1.69 3.06 22.35
CA ILE A 216 -1.83 2.09 21.27
C ILE A 216 -3.22 1.43 21.41
N PRO A 217 -4.16 1.64 20.48
CA PRO A 217 -5.49 1.04 20.55
C PRO A 217 -5.43 -0.49 20.47
N ALA A 218 -6.27 -1.18 21.22
CA ALA A 218 -6.36 -2.64 21.15
C ALA A 218 -6.95 -3.07 19.79
N THR A 219 -6.48 -4.18 19.24
CA THR A 219 -6.93 -4.70 17.93
C THR A 219 -8.45 -4.96 17.86
N SER A 220 -9.09 -5.30 19.00
CA SER A 220 -10.55 -5.46 19.10
C SER A 220 -11.33 -4.15 18.91
N GLU A 221 -10.75 -3.01 19.28
CA GLU A 221 -11.35 -1.68 19.05
C GLU A 221 -11.26 -1.28 17.58
N VAL A 222 -10.25 -1.81 16.87
CA VAL A 222 -10.09 -1.63 15.42
C VAL A 222 -11.17 -2.39 14.66
N ALA A 223 -11.58 -3.57 15.10
CA ALA A 223 -12.68 -4.33 14.47
C ALA A 223 -14.00 -3.53 14.38
N ALA A 224 -14.29 -2.67 15.37
CA ALA A 224 -15.43 -1.75 15.32
C ALA A 224 -15.26 -0.62 14.29
N VAL A 225 -14.02 -0.26 13.95
CA VAL A 225 -13.67 0.71 12.90
C VAL A 225 -13.86 0.12 11.50
N PHE A 226 -13.81 -1.21 11.38
CA PHE A 226 -14.06 -1.99 10.17
C PHE A 226 -15.54 -2.38 9.97
N ALA A 227 -16.44 -2.00 10.89
CA ALA A 227 -17.87 -2.21 10.68
C ALA A 227 -18.28 -1.53 9.36
N PRO A 228 -18.98 -2.22 8.45
CA PRO A 228 -19.44 -1.62 7.20
C PRO A 228 -20.16 -0.32 7.51
N ILE A 229 -19.84 0.73 6.78
CA ILE A 229 -20.73 1.89 6.73
C ILE A 229 -22.02 1.36 6.09
N GLU A 230 -23.09 1.23 6.88
CA GLU A 230 -24.42 1.08 6.31
C GLU A 230 -24.66 2.30 5.42
N ILE A 231 -24.56 2.10 4.11
CA ILE A 231 -25.08 3.06 3.15
C ILE A 231 -26.60 2.94 3.30
N SER A 232 -27.18 3.81 4.11
CA SER A 232 -28.63 3.98 4.21
C SER A 232 -29.14 4.54 2.87
N GLY A 233 -29.39 3.64 1.91
CA GLY A 233 -29.83 4.09 0.60
C GLY A 233 -29.73 3.10 -0.56
N SER A 234 -29.92 1.81 -0.34
CA SER A 234 -30.50 0.96 -1.39
C SER A 234 -31.28 -0.16 -0.71
N GLU A 235 -32.61 -0.15 -0.87
CA GLU A 235 -33.41 -1.31 -0.52
C GLU A 235 -32.85 -2.51 -1.30
N ASP A 236 -32.23 -3.45 -0.59
CA ASP A 236 -31.82 -4.73 -1.15
C ASP A 236 -33.08 -5.45 -1.62
N LEU A 237 -33.37 -5.32 -2.92
CA LEU A 237 -34.35 -6.15 -3.58
C LEU A 237 -33.85 -7.59 -3.46
N SER A 238 -34.54 -8.38 -2.64
CA SER A 238 -34.26 -9.81 -2.50
C SER A 238 -34.14 -10.46 -3.89
N THR A 239 -33.33 -11.51 -4.02
CA THR A 239 -33.17 -12.24 -5.29
C THR A 239 -34.53 -12.64 -5.89
N TRP A 240 -35.52 -12.91 -5.05
CA TRP A 240 -36.91 -13.13 -5.45
C TRP A 240 -37.58 -11.89 -6.07
N SER A 241 -37.38 -10.71 -5.50
CA SER A 241 -37.88 -9.44 -6.04
C SER A 241 -37.26 -9.13 -7.39
N ILE A 242 -35.97 -9.40 -7.59
CA ILE A 242 -35.29 -9.24 -8.89
C ILE A 242 -35.87 -10.21 -9.92
N VAL A 243 -36.08 -11.48 -9.55
CA VAL A 243 -36.70 -12.48 -10.45
C VAL A 243 -38.11 -12.07 -10.85
N VAL A 244 -38.92 -11.56 -9.92
CA VAL A 244 -40.28 -11.07 -10.21
C VAL A 244 -40.24 -9.84 -11.14
N ILE A 245 -39.33 -8.90 -10.92
CA ILE A 245 -39.16 -7.72 -11.78
C ILE A 245 -38.73 -8.12 -13.20
N VAL A 246 -37.79 -9.06 -13.33
CA VAL A 246 -37.33 -9.56 -14.63
C VAL A 246 -38.46 -10.29 -15.36
N ILE A 247 -39.23 -11.14 -14.67
CA ILE A 247 -40.40 -11.83 -15.26
C ILE A 247 -41.44 -10.81 -15.71
N ALA A 248 -41.76 -9.81 -14.89
CA ALA A 248 -42.72 -8.77 -15.24
C ALA A 248 -42.25 -7.96 -16.46
N ALA A 249 -40.97 -7.60 -16.54
CA ALA A 249 -40.39 -6.89 -17.67
C ALA A 249 -40.46 -7.73 -18.97
N VAL A 250 -40.16 -9.02 -18.90
CA VAL A 250 -40.26 -9.94 -20.05
C VAL A 250 -41.71 -10.08 -20.53
N VAL A 251 -42.68 -10.15 -19.61
CA VAL A 251 -44.12 -10.21 -19.95
C VAL A 251 -44.58 -8.91 -20.63
N VAL A 252 -44.18 -7.74 -20.11
CA VAL A 252 -44.54 -6.44 -20.70
C VAL A 252 -43.93 -6.28 -22.09
N VAL A 253 -42.66 -6.63 -22.27
CA VAL A 253 -41.99 -6.59 -23.58
C VAL A 253 -42.65 -7.57 -24.54
N GLY A 254 -42.96 -8.80 -24.09
CA GLY A 254 -43.67 -9.79 -24.89
C GLY A 254 -45.05 -9.31 -25.34
N ALA A 255 -45.83 -8.70 -24.44
CA ALA A 255 -47.14 -8.13 -24.76
C ALA A 255 -47.04 -6.95 -25.74
N ALA A 256 -46.04 -6.08 -25.57
CA ALA A 256 -45.78 -4.98 -26.49
C ALA A 256 -45.41 -5.48 -27.90
N VAL A 257 -44.55 -6.50 -28.01
CA VAL A 257 -44.19 -7.11 -29.29
C VAL A 257 -45.39 -7.75 -29.99
N VAL A 258 -46.26 -8.43 -29.23
CA VAL A 258 -47.51 -9.02 -29.76
C VAL A 258 -48.47 -7.93 -30.23
N ALA A 259 -48.63 -6.84 -29.45
CA ALA A 259 -49.46 -5.71 -29.83
C ALA A 259 -48.94 -4.98 -31.08
N ILE A 260 -47.63 -4.79 -31.19
CA ILE A 260 -46.97 -4.20 -32.38
C ILE A 260 -47.17 -5.09 -33.60
N ARG A 261 -46.99 -6.42 -33.47
CA ARG A 261 -47.28 -7.36 -34.56
C ARG A 261 -48.75 -7.33 -34.97
N ALA A 262 -49.67 -7.33 -34.02
CA ALA A 262 -51.10 -7.24 -34.30
C ALA A 262 -51.48 -5.91 -34.98
N TYR A 263 -50.88 -4.80 -34.57
CA TYR A 263 -51.05 -3.50 -35.18
C TYR A 263 -50.52 -3.47 -36.61
N ASN A 264 -49.30 -3.98 -36.86
CA ASN A 264 -48.70 -4.04 -38.18
C ASN A 264 -49.51 -4.93 -39.14
N ASN A 265 -49.96 -6.11 -38.70
CA ASN A 265 -50.81 -6.99 -39.51
C ASN A 265 -52.16 -6.35 -39.87
N ARG A 266 -52.78 -5.58 -38.95
CA ARG A 266 -54.01 -4.83 -39.25
C ARG A 266 -53.76 -3.71 -40.25
N ARG A 267 -52.62 -3.02 -40.14
CA ARG A 267 -52.22 -1.94 -41.06
C ARG A 267 -51.97 -2.47 -42.47
N GLU A 268 -51.31 -3.60 -42.63
CA GLU A 268 -51.13 -4.26 -43.95
C GLU A 268 -52.47 -4.67 -44.57
N SER A 269 -53.41 -5.24 -43.78
CA SER A 269 -54.76 -5.56 -44.30
C SER A 269 -55.58 -4.33 -44.70
N SER A 270 -55.22 -3.15 -44.18
CA SER A 270 -55.88 -1.87 -44.51
C SER A 270 -55.27 -1.17 -45.73
N SER A 271 -54.01 -1.45 -46.10
CA SER A 271 -53.39 -0.86 -47.29
C SER A 271 -53.77 -1.56 -48.60
N GLU A 272 -54.32 -2.78 -48.54
CA GLU A 272 -54.92 -3.46 -49.71
C GLU A 272 -56.31 -2.93 -50.11
N ARG A 273 -56.88 -1.96 -49.37
CA ARG A 273 -58.16 -1.30 -49.72
C ARG A 273 -58.00 0.20 -49.97
N ARG A 274 -57.12 0.59 -50.89
CA ARG A 274 -57.27 1.87 -51.60
C ARG A 274 -57.71 1.60 -53.04
N PRO A 275 -58.91 2.04 -53.46
CA PRO A 275 -59.27 2.02 -54.86
C PRO A 275 -58.40 3.05 -55.60
N LEU A 276 -57.85 2.64 -56.74
CA LEU A 276 -57.30 3.55 -57.74
C LEU A 276 -58.41 4.47 -58.24
N LEU A 277 -58.25 5.77 -57.97
CA LEU A 277 -58.86 6.88 -58.72
C LEU A 277 -57.77 7.94 -58.90
#